data_AF-A0A942ZAW0-F1
#
_entry.id   AF-A0A942ZAW0-F1
#
_cell.length_a   1.000
_cell.length_b   1.000
_cell.length_c   1.000
_cell.angle_alpha   90.00
_cell.angle_beta   90.00
_cell.angle_gamma   90.00
#
_symmetry.space_group_name_H-M   'P 1'
#
loop_
_entity.id
_entity.type
_entity.pdbx_description
1 polymer ?
#
loop_
_entity_poly.entity_id
_entity_poly.type
_entity_poly.pdbx_seq_one_letter_code
_entity_poly.pdbx_strand_id
1 'polypeptide(L)' 'MSDRIINNIDEILKIKNKNFNGDVYKYEGKIDKIVYWLYGLSEEEVGIVEGRD' A
#
# COMPACT_ATOMS: atom_id res chain seq x y z
N MET A 1 -11.61 -6.70 6.55
CA MET A 1 -10.98 -5.95 5.44
C MET A 1 -10.16 -4.79 5.97
N SER A 2 -10.77 -3.95 6.82
CA SER A 2 -10.10 -2.88 7.57
C SER A 2 -8.88 -3.38 8.37
N ASP A 3 -8.95 -4.58 8.94
CA ASP A 3 -7.84 -5.16 9.71
C ASP A 3 -6.56 -5.35 8.89
N ARG A 4 -6.67 -5.59 7.57
CA ARG A 4 -5.49 -5.74 6.70
C ARG A 4 -4.81 -4.41 6.47
N ILE A 5 -5.58 -3.33 6.33
CA ILE A 5 -5.05 -1.97 6.21
C ILE A 5 -4.40 -1.57 7.54
N ILE A 6 -5.09 -1.77 8.65
CA ILE A 6 -4.57 -1.46 10.00
C ILE A 6 -3.26 -2.19 10.26
N ASN A 7 -3.20 -3.51 10.00
CA ASN A 7 -1.99 -4.29 10.20
C ASN A 7 -0.81 -3.81 9.32
N ASN A 8 -1.07 -3.42 8.06
CA ASN A 8 -0.01 -2.88 7.20
C ASN A 8 0.47 -1.52 7.72
N ILE A 9 -0.42 -0.65 8.16
CA ILE A 9 -0.08 0.66 8.75
C ILE A 9 0.73 0.49 10.04
N ASP A 10 0.36 -0.47 10.90
CA ASP A 10 1.12 -0.75 12.12
C ASP A 10 2.57 -1.17 11.81
N GLU A 11 2.80 -1.96 10.76
CA GLU A 11 4.15 -2.32 10.32
C GLU A 11 4.92 -1.11 9.76
N ILE A 12 4.26 -0.23 9.01
CA ILE A 12 4.85 1.04 8.55
C ILE A 12 5.29 1.88 9.75
N LEU A 13 4.42 2.05 10.75
CA LEU A 13 4.72 2.81 11.95
C LEU A 13 5.89 2.19 12.74
N LYS A 14 5.94 0.87 12.89
CA LYS A 14 7.06 0.18 13.55
C LYS A 14 8.39 0.44 12.84
N ILE A 15 8.42 0.45 11.50
CA ILE A 15 9.63 0.72 10.72
C ILE A 15 10.02 2.19 10.86
N LYS A 16 9.08 3.12 10.64
CA LYS A 16 9.31 4.57 10.68
C LYS A 16 9.72 5.08 12.06
N ASN A 17 9.18 4.47 13.12
CA ASN A 17 9.58 4.79 14.50
C ASN A 17 11.03 4.38 14.82
N LYS A 18 11.55 3.33 14.17
CA LYS A 18 12.95 2.89 14.32
C LYS A 18 13.90 3.65 13.40
N ASN A 19 13.47 3.88 12.17
CA ASN A 19 14.19 4.63 11.16
C ASN A 19 13.18 5.40 10.32
N PHE A 20 13.18 6.72 10.43
CA PHE A 20 12.28 7.59 9.68
C PHE A 20 12.41 7.40 8.15
N ASN A 21 13.62 7.08 7.67
CA ASN A 21 13.90 6.77 6.27
C ASN A 21 13.81 5.27 5.95
N GLY A 22 13.24 4.47 6.85
CA GLY A 22 13.05 3.05 6.65
C GLY A 22 12.14 2.77 5.46
N ASP A 23 12.50 1.75 4.69
CA ASP A 23 11.75 1.28 3.54
C ASP A 23 10.43 0.64 3.97
N VAL A 24 9.36 1.13 3.38
CA VAL A 24 7.98 0.69 3.64
C VAL A 24 7.20 0.38 2.35
N TYR A 25 7.86 0.42 1.18
CA TYR A 25 7.24 0.20 -0.12
C TYR A 25 6.44 -1.10 -0.19
N LYS A 26 6.94 -2.15 0.48
CA LYS A 26 6.26 -3.45 0.57
C LYS A 26 4.88 -3.36 1.24
N TYR A 27 4.72 -2.51 2.25
CA TYR A 27 3.47 -2.37 2.98
C TYR A 27 2.55 -1.36 2.29
N GLU A 28 3.11 -0.27 1.76
CA GLU A 28 2.39 0.70 0.93
C GLU A 28 1.77 0.01 -0.29
N GLY A 29 2.54 -0.77 -1.06
CA GLY A 29 2.01 -1.51 -2.21
C GLY A 29 0.95 -2.57 -1.87
N LYS A 30 0.88 -3.04 -0.62
CA LYS A 30 -0.24 -3.88 -0.16
C LYS A 30 -1.49 -3.06 0.13
N ILE A 31 -1.33 -1.86 0.66
CA ILE A 31 -2.43 -0.92 0.90
C ILE A 31 -2.98 -0.46 -0.45
N ASP A 32 -2.12 -0.09 -1.40
CA ASP A 32 -2.50 0.34 -2.75
C ASP A 32 -3.38 -0.70 -3.44
N LYS A 33 -2.97 -1.97 -3.43
CA LYS A 33 -3.78 -3.08 -3.98
C LYS A 33 -5.15 -3.23 -3.33
N ILE A 34 -5.25 -3.02 -2.02
CA ILE A 34 -6.54 -3.06 -1.32
C ILE A 34 -7.40 -1.86 -1.73
N VAL A 35 -6.80 -0.67 -1.85
CA VAL A 35 -7.48 0.55 -2.31
C VAL A 35 -7.99 0.37 -3.74
N TYR A 36 -7.16 -0.09 -4.67
CA TYR A 36 -7.56 -0.36 -6.05
C TYR A 36 -8.74 -1.32 -6.13
N TRP A 37 -8.68 -2.41 -5.36
CA TRP A 37 -9.79 -3.38 -5.28
C TRP A 37 -11.07 -2.75 -4.71
N LEU A 38 -10.98 -1.90 -3.68
CA LEU A 38 -12.13 -1.22 -3.08
C LEU A 38 -12.81 -0.24 -4.03
N TYR A 39 -12.02 0.44 -4.87
CA TYR A 39 -12.53 1.34 -5.90
C TYR A 39 -12.92 0.60 -7.20
N GLY A 40 -12.66 -0.71 -7.28
CA GLY A 40 -13.02 -1.53 -8.44
C GLY A 40 -12.18 -1.24 -9.68
N LEU A 41 -10.93 -0.80 -9.51
CA LEU A 41 -10.03 -0.53 -10.63
C LEU A 41 -9.70 -1.83 -11.37
N SER A 42 -9.64 -1.72 -12.69
CA SER A 42 -9.07 -2.74 -13.58
C SER A 42 -7.53 -2.71 -13.57
N GLU A 43 -6.91 -3.79 -14.05
CA GLU A 43 -5.44 -3.86 -14.15
C GLU A 43 -4.84 -2.76 -15.04
N GLU A 44 -5.57 -2.33 -16.08
CA GLU A 44 -5.19 -1.20 -16.94
C GLU A 44 -5.16 0.12 -16.15
N GLU A 45 -6.22 0.41 -15.39
CA GLU A 45 -6.27 1.61 -14.55
C GLU A 45 -5.20 1.57 -13.44
N VAL A 46 -4.93 0.40 -12.88
CA VAL A 46 -3.82 0.22 -11.92
C VAL A 46 -2.46 0.45 -12.59
N GLY A 47 -2.27 0.00 -13.82
CA GLY A 47 -1.05 0.23 -14.61
C GLY A 47 -0.77 1.71 -14.84
N ILE A 48 -1.81 2.47 -15.20
CA ILE A 48 -1.77 3.93 -15.34
C ILE A 48 -1.39 4.61 -14.02
N VAL A 49 -2.00 4.21 -12.89
CA VAL A 49 -1.72 4.80 -11.57
C VAL A 49 -0.29 4.52 -11.12
N GLU A 50 0.22 3.31 -11.38
CA GLU A 50 1.59 2.93 -11.00
C GLU A 50 2.66 3.38 -12.02
N GLY A 51 2.28 4.09 -13.10
CA GLY A 51 3.20 4.58 -14.12
C GLY A 51 3.92 3.45 -14.87
N ARG A 52 3.24 2.30 -15.01
CA ARG A 52 3.76 1.12 -15.73
C ARG A 52 3.40 1.12 -17.22
N ASP A 53 2.59 2.08 -17.66
CA ASP A 53 2.07 2.26 -19.03
C ASP A 53 2.38 3.66 -19.60
#